data_AF-A0A3D4YYQ9-F1
#
_entry.id   AF-A0A3D4YYQ9-F1
#
_cell.length_a   1.000
_cell.length_b   1.000
_cell.length_c   1.000
_cell.angle_alpha   90.00
_cell.angle_beta   90.00
_cell.angle_gamma   90.00
#
_symmetry.space_group_name_H-M   'P 1'
#
loop_
_entity.id
_entity.type
_entity.pdbx_description
1 polymer ?
#
loop_
_entity_poly.entity_id
_entity_poly.type
_entity_poly.pdbx_seq_one_letter_code
_entity_poly.pdbx_strand_id
1 'polypeptide(L)'
;VTAYPDGRLLNHADGEEYSYLFWEGNSKIAYDLSTGFVIPGNQSRDFLRNILKKMGLTPREYNEFLVYWVPRMQDNPYNLIHFAGEEYTQAAPLEIIPKPDSILRIFMVFQALPKPI
;
A
#
# COMPACT_ATOMS: atom_id res chain seq x y z
N VAL A 1 1.90 7.05 21.37
CA VAL A 1 0.71 6.82 20.53
C VAL A 1 -0.07 5.68 21.13
N THR A 2 -1.40 5.78 21.19
CA THR A 2 -2.31 4.67 21.49
C THR A 2 -3.02 4.26 20.21
N ALA A 3 -2.98 2.97 19.87
CA ALA A 3 -3.73 2.39 18.76
C ALA A 3 -4.92 1.60 19.31
N TYR A 4 -6.13 1.97 18.88
CA TYR A 4 -7.37 1.31 19.31
C TYR A 4 -7.75 0.17 18.34
N PRO A 5 -8.49 -0.86 18.80
CA PRO A 5 -8.93 -1.96 17.94
C PRO A 5 -9.77 -1.56 16.73
N ASP A 6 -10.37 -0.36 16.74
CA ASP A 6 -11.14 0.22 15.64
C ASP A 6 -10.28 1.00 14.62
N GLY A 7 -8.95 0.98 14.77
CA GLY A 7 -8.00 1.65 13.90
C GLY A 7 -7.75 3.12 14.23
N ARG A 8 -8.33 3.68 15.29
CA ARG A 8 -8.00 5.05 15.74
C ARG A 8 -6.59 5.11 16.32
N LEU A 9 -5.87 6.19 16.03
CA LEU A 9 -4.54 6.46 16.55
C LEU A 9 -4.55 7.78 17.31
N LEU A 10 -4.36 7.74 18.63
CA LEU A 10 -4.23 8.94 19.45
C LEU A 10 -2.75 9.22 19.70
N ASN A 11 -2.29 10.40 19.30
CA ASN A 11 -0.97 10.87 19.65
C ASN A 11 -1.01 11.62 21.00
N HIS A 12 -0.16 11.23 21.94
CA HIS A 12 -0.15 11.85 23.28
C HIS A 12 0.64 13.16 23.33
N ALA A 13 1.44 13.44 22.29
CA ALA A 13 2.24 14.66 22.25
C ALA A 13 1.42 15.91 21.91
N ASP A 14 0.43 15.77 21.02
CA ASP A 14 -0.46 16.84 20.57
C ASP A 14 -1.93 16.62 20.99
N GLY A 15 -2.31 15.40 21.38
CA GLY A 15 -3.68 15.05 21.73
C GLY A 15 -4.58 14.78 20.53
N GLU A 16 -4.03 14.74 19.32
CA GLU A 16 -4.79 14.63 18.08
C GLU A 16 -4.96 13.17 17.62
N GLU A 17 -6.05 12.92 16.89
CA GLU A 17 -6.32 11.64 16.25
C GLU A 17 -5.81 11.63 14.80
N TYR A 18 -5.06 10.59 14.42
CA TYR A 18 -4.53 10.39 13.08
C TYR A 18 -5.17 9.18 12.39
N SER A 19 -5.43 9.29 11.09
CA SER A 19 -6.03 8.20 10.31
C SER A 19 -5.05 7.08 9.96
N TYR A 20 -3.75 7.34 9.97
CA TYR A 20 -2.69 6.36 9.67
C TYR A 20 -1.34 6.81 10.22
N LEU A 21 -0.39 5.88 10.30
CA LEU A 21 1.03 6.18 10.51
C LEU A 21 1.72 6.32 9.17
N PHE A 22 2.53 7.36 9.00
CA PHE A 22 3.39 7.53 7.85
C PHE A 22 4.84 7.21 8.23
N TRP A 23 5.48 6.37 7.45
CA TRP A 23 6.90 6.06 7.58
C TRP A 23 7.52 5.92 6.19
N GLU A 24 8.74 6.43 6.05
CA GLU A 24 9.56 6.27 4.86
C GLU A 24 10.96 5.80 5.24
N GLY A 25 11.60 5.07 4.35
CA GLY A 25 12.94 4.56 4.58
C GLY A 25 13.60 4.11 3.28
N ASN A 26 14.93 4.11 3.27
CA ASN A 26 15.70 3.61 2.15
C ASN A 26 15.89 2.09 2.29
N SER A 27 15.52 1.35 1.24
CA SER A 27 15.71 -0.09 1.16
C SER A 27 16.48 -0.47 -0.11
N LYS A 28 17.33 -1.50 -0.02
CA LYS A 28 18.05 -2.08 -1.16
C LYS A 28 17.38 -3.34 -1.72
N ILE A 29 16.14 -3.62 -1.30
CA ILE A 29 15.39 -4.79 -1.80
C ILE A 29 15.09 -4.58 -3.28
N ALA A 30 15.58 -5.51 -4.10
CA ALA A 30 15.17 -5.62 -5.50
C ALA A 30 13.92 -6.50 -5.58
N TYR A 31 12.84 -5.97 -6.13
CA TYR A 31 11.61 -6.73 -6.35
C TYR A 31 11.62 -7.33 -7.75
N ASP A 32 11.18 -8.59 -7.85
CA ASP A 32 10.93 -9.21 -9.15
C ASP A 32 9.65 -8.65 -9.75
N LEU A 33 9.80 -7.91 -10.85
CA LEU A 33 8.71 -7.28 -11.60
C LEU A 33 8.31 -8.11 -12.84
N SER A 34 8.66 -9.41 -12.85
CA SER A 34 8.26 -10.36 -13.89
C SER A 34 6.76 -10.69 -13.88
N THR A 35 6.08 -10.45 -12.76
CA THR A 35 4.64 -10.65 -12.60
C THR A 35 3.96 -9.36 -12.15
N GLY A 36 2.66 -9.25 -12.39
CA GLY A 36 1.88 -8.10 -12.00
C GLY A 36 0.85 -7.68 -13.05
N PHE A 37 0.48 -6.41 -13.00
CA PHE A 37 -0.53 -5.81 -13.88
C PHE A 37 0.09 -4.66 -14.65
N VAL A 38 -0.10 -4.64 -15.96
CA VAL A 38 0.22 -3.46 -16.79
C VAL A 38 -1.07 -2.73 -17.10
N ILE A 39 -1.19 -1.49 -16.62
CA ILE A 39 -2.39 -0.66 -16.82
C ILE A 39 -2.02 0.70 -17.41
N PRO A 40 -2.91 1.33 -18.19
CA PRO A 40 -2.77 2.75 -18.53
C PRO A 40 -2.74 3.64 -17.28
N GLY A 41 -1.96 4.71 -17.28
CA GLY A 41 -1.87 5.62 -16.13
C GLY A 41 -3.23 6.19 -15.72
N ASN A 42 -4.02 6.64 -16.69
CA ASN A 42 -5.35 7.20 -16.45
C ASN A 42 -6.35 6.20 -15.81
N GLN A 43 -6.05 4.90 -15.76
CA GLN A 43 -6.86 3.88 -15.10
C GLN A 43 -6.39 3.54 -13.67
N SER A 44 -5.31 4.15 -13.18
CA SER A 44 -4.69 3.81 -11.90
C SER A 44 -5.66 3.91 -10.73
N ARG A 45 -6.50 4.95 -10.68
CA ARG A 45 -7.47 5.14 -9.60
C ARG A 45 -8.49 4.00 -9.54
N ASP A 46 -9.11 3.69 -10.67
CA ASP A 46 -10.16 2.65 -10.72
C ASP A 46 -9.58 1.26 -10.50
N PHE A 47 -8.39 0.99 -11.05
CA PHE A 47 -7.66 -0.25 -10.82
C PHE A 47 -7.35 -0.44 -9.33
N LEU A 48 -6.68 0.53 -8.70
CA LEU A 48 -6.29 0.43 -7.28
C LEU A 48 -7.50 0.30 -6.37
N ARG A 49 -8.57 1.08 -6.59
CA ARG A 49 -9.83 0.96 -5.82
C ARG A 49 -10.38 -0.46 -5.89
N ASN A 50 -10.42 -1.05 -7.09
CA ASN A 50 -11.02 -2.36 -7.30
C ASN A 50 -10.17 -3.49 -6.71
N ILE A 51 -8.86 -3.46 -6.89
CA ILE A 51 -7.97 -4.54 -6.43
C ILE A 51 -7.78 -4.49 -4.91
N LEU A 52 -7.61 -3.31 -4.31
CA LEU A 52 -7.46 -3.16 -2.86
C LEU A 52 -8.72 -3.57 -2.10
N LYS A 53 -9.91 -3.26 -2.65
CA LYS A 53 -11.18 -3.78 -2.12
C LYS A 53 -11.24 -5.31 -2.14
N LYS A 54 -10.77 -5.94 -3.23
CA LYS A 54 -10.71 -7.42 -3.33
C LYS A 54 -9.69 -8.02 -2.37
N MET A 55 -8.63 -7.28 -2.03
CA MET A 55 -7.64 -7.67 -1.02
C MET A 55 -8.13 -7.46 0.42
N GLY A 56 -9.32 -6.90 0.62
CA GLY A 56 -9.95 -6.77 1.95
C GLY A 56 -9.82 -5.39 2.60
N LEU A 57 -9.23 -4.40 1.93
CA LEU A 57 -9.23 -3.03 2.46
C LEU A 57 -10.63 -2.42 2.42
N THR A 58 -10.98 -1.75 3.51
CA THR A 58 -12.19 -0.93 3.63
C THR A 58 -12.07 0.35 2.80
N PRO A 59 -13.19 1.04 2.51
CA PRO A 59 -13.17 2.34 1.85
C PRO A 59 -12.28 3.38 2.51
N ARG A 60 -12.20 3.39 3.83
CA ARG A 60 -11.32 4.32 4.56
C ARG A 60 -9.86 4.03 4.23
N GLU A 61 -9.44 2.78 4.31
CA GLU A 61 -8.04 2.38 4.15
C GLU A 61 -7.54 2.51 2.70
N TYR A 62 -8.32 2.02 1.72
CA TYR A 62 -7.86 2.14 0.33
C TYR A 62 -7.88 3.60 -0.15
N ASN A 63 -8.73 4.47 0.40
CA ASN A 63 -8.73 5.88 0.01
C ASN A 63 -7.41 6.58 0.37
N GLU A 64 -6.84 6.30 1.55
CA GLU A 64 -5.51 6.80 1.92
C GLU A 64 -4.43 6.28 0.95
N PHE A 65 -4.52 5.01 0.57
CA PHE A 65 -3.64 4.41 -0.42
C PHE A 65 -3.73 5.12 -1.78
N LEU A 66 -4.95 5.44 -2.23
CA LEU A 66 -5.19 6.17 -3.48
C LEU A 66 -4.63 7.59 -3.44
N VAL A 67 -4.85 8.32 -2.33
CA VAL A 67 -4.35 9.71 -2.15
C VAL A 67 -2.84 9.77 -2.34
N TYR A 68 -2.11 8.79 -1.84
CA TYR A 68 -0.66 8.77 -1.97
C TYR A 68 -0.18 8.31 -3.35
N TRP A 69 -0.71 7.20 -3.89
CA TRP A 69 -0.14 6.56 -5.08
C TRP A 69 -0.69 7.08 -6.41
N VAL A 70 -1.98 7.42 -6.50
CA VAL A 70 -2.60 7.83 -7.78
C VAL A 70 -1.89 9.04 -8.43
N PRO A 71 -1.55 10.12 -7.70
CA PRO A 71 -0.85 11.25 -8.30
C PRO A 71 0.51 10.91 -8.93
N ARG A 72 1.15 9.81 -8.50
CA ARG A 72 2.44 9.35 -9.04
C ARG A 72 2.32 8.43 -10.26
N MET A 73 1.10 7.96 -10.53
CA MET A 73 0.82 6.92 -11.52
C MET A 73 -0.08 7.41 -12.65
N GLN A 74 -0.96 8.38 -12.39
CA GLN A 74 -2.03 8.76 -13.31
C GLN A 74 -1.55 9.37 -14.63
N ASP A 75 -0.41 10.06 -14.61
CA ASP A 75 0.15 10.75 -15.77
C ASP A 75 1.18 9.90 -16.55
N ASN A 76 1.48 8.69 -16.08
CA ASN A 76 2.34 7.76 -16.80
C ASN A 76 1.58 7.17 -18.01
N PRO A 77 2.25 6.86 -19.14
CA PRO A 77 1.59 6.15 -20.23
C PRO A 77 1.02 4.81 -19.76
N TYR A 78 1.86 4.03 -19.09
CA TYR A 78 1.49 2.78 -18.44
C TYR A 78 2.21 2.63 -17.10
N ASN A 79 1.63 1.83 -16.21
CA ASN A 79 2.24 1.39 -14.96
C ASN A 79 2.27 -0.13 -14.93
N LEU A 80 3.44 -0.71 -14.65
CA LEU A 80 3.54 -2.08 -14.15
C LEU A 80 3.43 -2.05 -12.63
N ILE A 81 2.47 -2.79 -12.09
CA ILE A 81 2.16 -2.86 -10.67
C ILE A 81 2.34 -4.29 -10.19
N HIS A 82 3.18 -4.46 -9.18
CA HIS A 82 3.40 -5.72 -8.48
C HIS A 82 2.97 -5.60 -7.02
N PHE A 83 2.27 -6.60 -6.50
CA PHE A 83 1.93 -6.69 -5.08
C PHE A 83 2.82 -7.76 -4.45
N ALA A 84 3.83 -7.31 -3.70
CA ALA A 84 4.84 -8.17 -3.14
C ALA A 84 4.29 -9.00 -1.97
N GLY A 85 4.61 -10.28 -1.95
CA GLY A 85 4.15 -11.25 -0.96
C GLY A 85 5.26 -11.65 0.02
N GLU A 86 5.73 -12.88 -0.10
CA GLU A 86 6.75 -13.46 0.77
C GLU A 86 8.07 -12.68 0.72
N GLU A 87 8.47 -12.21 -0.46
CA GLU A 87 9.70 -11.45 -0.67
C GLU A 87 9.72 -10.15 0.15
N TYR A 88 8.56 -9.53 0.37
CA TYR A 88 8.43 -8.37 1.25
C TYR A 88 8.38 -8.79 2.72
N THR A 89 7.54 -9.76 3.06
CA THR A 89 7.30 -10.11 4.47
C THR A 89 8.51 -10.74 5.15
N GLN A 90 9.36 -11.45 4.40
CA GLN A 90 10.65 -11.97 4.89
C GLN A 90 11.68 -10.85 5.12
N ALA A 91 11.69 -9.83 4.26
CA ALA A 91 12.61 -8.70 4.39
C ALA A 91 12.18 -7.68 5.47
N ALA A 92 10.88 -7.64 5.80
CA ALA A 92 10.30 -6.80 6.84
C ALA A 92 9.47 -7.67 7.81
N PRO A 93 10.11 -8.41 8.74
CA PRO A 93 9.40 -9.20 9.73
C PRO A 93 8.55 -8.29 10.63
N LEU A 94 7.37 -8.78 11.01
CA LEU A 94 6.42 -8.05 11.85
C LEU A 94 6.02 -8.94 13.03
N GLU A 95 6.23 -8.43 14.24
CA GLU A 95 5.79 -9.06 15.48
C GLU A 95 4.79 -8.14 16.18
N ILE A 96 3.65 -8.69 16.59
CA ILE A 96 2.59 -7.98 17.30
C ILE A 96 2.21 -8.82 18.52
N ILE A 97 2.21 -8.19 19.69
CA ILE A 97 1.83 -8.83 20.95
C ILE A 97 0.72 -8.00 21.62
N PRO A 98 -0.45 -8.60 21.92
CA PRO A 98 -0.83 -9.97 21.63
C PRO A 98 -1.02 -10.22 20.12
N LYS A 99 -0.88 -11.47 19.69
CA LYS A 99 -1.06 -11.84 18.27
C LYS A 99 -2.51 -11.55 17.85
N PRO A 100 -2.73 -10.79 16.77
CA PRO A 100 -4.07 -10.56 16.25
C PRO A 100 -4.63 -11.82 15.57
N ASP A 101 -5.96 -11.93 15.52
CA ASP A 101 -6.64 -13.04 14.84
C ASP A 101 -6.36 -13.08 13.33
N SER A 102 -6.05 -11.92 12.73
CA SER A 102 -5.76 -11.80 11.31
C SER A 102 -4.80 -10.64 11.04
N ILE A 103 -3.98 -10.78 10.00
CA ILE A 103 -3.03 -9.78 9.53
C ILE A 103 -3.24 -9.58 8.04
N LEU A 104 -3.55 -8.35 7.62
CA LEU A 104 -3.58 -7.95 6.22
C LEU A 104 -2.40 -7.02 5.93
N ARG A 105 -1.43 -7.50 5.14
CA ARG A 105 -0.26 -6.73 4.71
C ARG A 105 -0.28 -6.62 3.19
N ILE A 106 -0.40 -5.39 2.68
CA ILE A 106 -0.37 -5.10 1.26
C ILE A 106 0.86 -4.24 0.99
N PHE A 107 1.75 -4.73 0.15
CA PHE A 107 2.94 -4.00 -0.28
C PHE A 107 2.93 -3.88 -1.80
N MET A 108 2.81 -2.66 -2.30
CA MET A 108 2.77 -2.38 -3.74
C MET A 108 4.09 -1.79 -4.20
N VAL A 109 4.60 -2.31 -5.31
CA VAL A 109 5.71 -1.75 -6.08
C VAL A 109 5.17 -1.38 -7.44
N PHE A 110 5.59 -0.24 -7.99
CA PHE A 110 5.22 0.13 -9.35
C PHE A 110 6.41 0.67 -10.14
N GLN A 111 6.35 0.48 -11.46
CA GLN A 111 7.30 1.03 -12.41
C GLN A 111 6.54 1.68 -13.58
N ALA A 112 6.88 2.93 -13.89
CA ALA A 112 6.36 3.62 -15.07
C ALA A 112 6.92 3.00 -16.36
N LEU A 113 6.08 2.84 -17.37
CA LEU A 113 6.43 2.28 -18.67
C LEU A 113 6.00 3.21 -19.81
N PRO A 114 6.82 3.33 -20.88
CA PRO A 114 6.46 4.14 -22.05
C PRO A 114 5.43 3.46 -22.96
N LYS A 115 5.27 2.14 -22.87
CA LYS A 115 4.37 1.30 -23.69
C LYS A 115 4.00 0.03 -22.91
N PRO A 116 2.92 -0.70 -23.27
CA PRO A 116 2.61 -1.96 -22.62
C PRO A 116 3.65 -3.04 -22.99
N ILE A 117 3.75 -4.07 -22.16
CA ILE A 117 4.66 -5.23 -22.34
C ILE A 117 3.85 -6.41 -22.86
#